data_AF-A0A7C5DUV5-F1
#
_entry.id   AF-A0A7C5DUV5-F1
#
_cell.length_a   1.000
_cell.length_b   1.000
_cell.length_c   1.000
_cell.angle_alpha   90.00
_cell.angle_beta   90.00
_cell.angle_gamma   90.00
#
_symmetry.space_group_name_H-M   'P 1'
#
loop_
_entity.id
_entity.type
_entity.pdbx_description
1 polymer ?
#
loop_
_entity_poly.entity_id
_entity_poly.type
_entity_poly.pdbx_seq_one_letter_code
_entity_poly.pdbx_strand_id
1 'polypeptide(L)'
;MPLKKGLISLIAILLLLSIFSLQLIAFDVFTRFKEAEGTGFFLLLGTDSGGKNSIGGRTDFILALKSGEAGLEALRIPRDTLVSWDGKEMKINALLNRFGIEAMKKSVESIVKGSCFGYMVLDYSTVVKLTDFVGPVEVEITKPMHYDDYQQNLHIHFDPGIYHLAGNELLGYLRYRYDASGDIGRIDRQKDVM
;
A
#
# COMPACT_ATOMS: atom_id res chain seq x y z
N MET A 1 32.61 28.62 15.38
CA MET A 1 32.69 27.19 15.79
C MET A 1 31.55 26.69 16.70
N PRO A 2 30.88 27.48 17.58
CA PRO A 2 29.85 26.95 18.49
C PRO A 2 28.46 26.71 17.85
N LEU A 3 28.10 27.44 16.79
CA LEU A 3 26.80 27.25 16.10
C LEU A 3 26.61 25.84 15.52
N LYS A 4 27.69 25.19 15.04
CA LYS A 4 27.60 23.83 14.47
C LYS A 4 27.28 22.76 15.53
N LYS A 5 27.74 22.95 16.78
CA LYS A 5 27.47 21.99 17.88
C LYS A 5 26.01 22.05 18.33
N GLY A 6 25.42 23.25 18.38
CA GLY A 6 24.01 23.44 18.70
C GLY A 6 23.08 22.81 17.65
N LEU A 7 23.41 22.96 16.37
CA LEU A 7 22.63 22.39 15.27
C LEU A 7 22.65 20.85 15.26
N ILE A 8 23.81 20.24 15.53
CA ILE A 8 23.95 18.77 15.61
C ILE A 8 23.13 18.21 16.78
N SER A 9 23.18 18.88 17.94
CA SER A 9 22.39 18.47 19.12
C SER A 9 20.89 18.55 18.85
N LEU A 10 20.43 19.61 18.18
CA LEU A 10 19.03 19.77 17.80
C LEU A 10 18.55 18.68 16.84
N ILE A 11 19.34 18.34 15.82
CA ILE A 11 19.02 17.26 14.88
C ILE A 11 18.95 15.91 15.59
N ALA A 12 19.89 15.63 16.52
CA ALA A 12 19.89 14.40 17.30
C ALA A 12 18.64 14.27 18.20
N ILE A 13 18.22 15.38 18.83
CA ILE A 13 16.99 15.43 19.63
C ILE A 13 15.76 15.18 18.75
N LEU A 14 15.68 15.81 17.57
CA LEU A 14 14.57 15.60 16.64
C LEU A 14 14.49 14.15 16.13
N LEU A 15 15.65 13.52 15.86
CA LEU A 15 15.72 12.10 15.51
C LEU A 15 15.29 11.19 16.66
N LEU A 16 15.69 11.49 17.89
CA LEU A 16 15.25 10.74 19.06
C LEU A 16 13.75 10.86 19.29
N LEU A 17 13.20 12.07 19.14
CA LEU A 17 11.77 12.31 19.23
C LEU A 17 11.00 11.61 18.12
N SER A 18 11.54 11.56 16.89
CA SER A 18 10.90 10.84 15.79
C SER A 18 10.90 9.32 16.04
N ILE A 19 12.02 8.74 16.48
CA ILE A 19 12.10 7.33 16.85
C ILE A 19 11.14 7.00 17.98
N PHE A 20 11.08 7.83 19.02
CA PHE A 20 10.17 7.64 20.14
C PHE A 20 8.69 7.74 19.71
N SER A 21 8.37 8.70 18.83
CA SER A 21 7.02 8.81 18.26
C SER A 21 6.64 7.57 17.44
N LEU A 22 7.59 7.02 16.68
CA LEU A 22 7.40 5.79 15.91
C LEU A 22 7.16 4.59 16.82
N GLN A 23 7.89 4.50 17.94
CA GLN A 23 7.69 3.46 18.95
C GLN A 23 6.31 3.54 19.59
N LEU A 24 5.82 4.74 19.91
CA LEU A 24 4.47 4.93 20.44
C LEU A 24 3.40 4.50 19.44
N ILE A 25 3.55 4.85 18.16
CA ILE A 25 2.64 4.41 17.09
C ILE A 25 2.69 2.89 16.97
N ALA A 26 3.89 2.29 16.92
CA ALA A 26 4.06 0.86 16.83
C ALA A 26 3.43 0.13 18.04
N PHE A 27 3.56 0.70 19.24
CA PHE A 27 2.97 0.15 20.46
C PHE A 27 1.44 0.28 20.48
N ASP A 28 0.87 1.42 20.06
CA ASP A 28 -0.59 1.59 19.92
C ASP A 28 -1.16 0.60 18.90
N VAL A 29 -0.52 0.48 17.73
CA VAL A 29 -0.88 -0.49 16.71
C VAL A 29 -0.81 -1.91 17.28
N PHE A 30 0.30 -2.28 17.93
CA PHE A 30 0.47 -3.60 18.54
C PHE A 30 -0.58 -3.89 19.61
N THR A 31 -0.89 -2.91 20.46
CA THR A 31 -1.90 -3.04 21.52
C THR A 31 -3.29 -3.22 20.91
N ARG A 32 -3.64 -2.45 19.88
CA ARG A 32 -4.89 -2.62 19.12
C ARG A 32 -4.97 -3.97 18.42
N PHE A 33 -3.87 -4.46 17.84
CA PHE A 33 -3.81 -5.81 17.27
C PHE A 33 -4.04 -6.88 18.34
N LYS A 34 -3.46 -6.70 19.53
CA LYS A 34 -3.63 -7.61 20.66
C LYS A 34 -5.02 -7.52 21.30
N GLU A 35 -5.64 -6.34 21.37
CA GLU A 35 -7.03 -6.18 21.82
C GLU A 35 -8.03 -6.69 20.77
N ALA A 36 -7.65 -6.63 19.49
CA ALA A 36 -8.42 -7.17 18.38
C ALA A 36 -8.25 -8.68 18.17
N GLU A 37 -7.40 -9.36 18.98
CA GLU A 37 -7.26 -10.82 18.95
C GLU A 37 -8.64 -11.47 19.10
N GLY A 38 -9.12 -12.06 18.00
CA GLY A 38 -10.36 -12.80 17.93
C GLY A 38 -11.50 -12.14 17.13
N THR A 39 -11.49 -10.82 16.87
CA THR A 39 -12.63 -10.17 16.17
C THR A 39 -12.32 -8.96 15.28
N GLY A 40 -11.07 -8.49 15.18
CA GLY A 40 -10.74 -7.29 14.40
C GLY A 40 -9.74 -7.51 13.25
N PHE A 41 -9.65 -6.52 12.35
CA PHE A 41 -8.66 -6.50 11.27
C PHE A 41 -8.11 -5.08 11.02
N PHE A 42 -6.90 -5.01 10.48
CA PHE A 42 -6.29 -3.79 9.93
C PHE A 42 -6.49 -3.75 8.42
N LEU A 43 -6.91 -2.61 7.88
CA LEU A 43 -7.25 -2.46 6.47
C LEU A 43 -6.11 -1.82 5.67
N LEU A 44 -5.54 -2.55 4.72
CA LEU A 44 -4.55 -2.03 3.79
C LEU A 44 -5.20 -1.79 2.42
N LEU A 45 -5.12 -0.56 1.93
CA LEU A 45 -5.73 -0.13 0.66
C LEU A 45 -4.66 0.38 -0.28
N GLY A 46 -4.62 -0.11 -1.52
CA GLY A 46 -3.78 0.45 -2.59
C GLY A 46 -4.62 1.25 -3.58
N THR A 47 -4.27 2.52 -3.78
CA THR A 47 -4.97 3.40 -4.72
C THR A 47 -4.10 3.77 -5.90
N ASP A 48 -4.66 3.61 -7.10
CA ASP A 48 -4.14 4.25 -8.31
C ASP A 48 -4.74 5.65 -8.41
N SER A 49 -4.25 6.56 -7.57
CA SER A 49 -4.44 8.00 -7.77
C SER A 49 -3.28 8.46 -8.64
N GLY A 50 -3.51 8.63 -9.94
CA GLY A 50 -2.53 9.08 -10.93
C GLY A 50 -2.04 10.52 -10.70
N GLY A 51 -1.47 10.80 -9.53
CA GLY A 51 -1.07 12.12 -9.07
C GLY A 51 -2.12 12.79 -8.16
N LYS A 52 -1.65 13.77 -7.38
CA LYS A 52 -2.34 14.47 -6.26
C LYS A 52 -3.75 15.05 -6.53
N ASN A 53 -4.28 15.01 -7.74
CA ASN A 53 -5.53 15.67 -8.13
C ASN A 53 -6.48 14.81 -9.00
N SER A 54 -6.32 13.49 -9.06
CA SER A 54 -7.20 12.65 -9.88
C SER A 54 -8.57 12.42 -9.23
N ILE A 55 -9.58 13.20 -9.66
CA ILE A 55 -11.00 12.92 -9.42
C ILE A 55 -11.34 11.65 -10.23
N GLY A 56 -11.43 10.50 -9.57
CA GLY A 56 -11.74 9.22 -10.24
C GLY A 56 -10.80 8.05 -9.93
N GLY A 57 -9.91 8.19 -8.93
CA GLY A 57 -9.09 7.08 -8.47
C GLY A 57 -9.92 5.82 -8.17
N ARG A 58 -9.31 4.65 -8.34
CA ARG A 58 -9.90 3.38 -7.89
C ARG A 58 -8.96 2.74 -6.87
N THR A 59 -9.56 2.09 -5.87
CA THR A 59 -8.80 1.22 -4.98
C THR A 59 -8.56 -0.09 -5.72
N ASP A 60 -7.33 -0.28 -6.21
CA ASP A 60 -6.94 -1.48 -6.97
C ASP A 60 -6.63 -2.66 -6.05
N PHE A 61 -6.28 -2.37 -4.79
CA PHE A 61 -5.88 -3.38 -3.82
C PHE A 61 -6.58 -3.18 -2.48
N ILE A 62 -7.14 -4.25 -1.93
CA ILE A 62 -7.87 -4.25 -0.66
C ILE A 62 -7.46 -5.51 0.11
N LEU A 63 -6.78 -5.31 1.25
CA LEU A 63 -6.35 -6.37 2.16
C LEU A 63 -6.89 -6.11 3.57
N ALA A 64 -7.50 -7.12 4.16
CA ALA A 64 -7.79 -7.14 5.60
C ALA A 64 -6.79 -8.05 6.30
N LEU A 65 -5.96 -7.48 7.16
CA LEU A 65 -4.95 -8.18 7.95
C LEU A 65 -5.53 -8.49 9.34
N LYS A 66 -5.59 -9.75 9.73
CA LYS A 66 -6.13 -10.18 11.03
C LYS A 66 -5.23 -11.22 11.69
N SER A 67 -5.38 -11.43 12.99
CA SER A 67 -4.75 -12.55 13.68
C SER A 67 -5.56 -13.82 13.45
N GLY A 68 -4.89 -14.91 13.05
CA GLY A 68 -5.44 -16.25 12.89
C GLY A 68 -4.69 -17.26 13.75
N GLU A 69 -5.10 -18.53 13.69
CA GLU A 69 -4.57 -19.59 14.56
C GLU A 69 -3.05 -19.83 14.40
N ALA A 70 -2.51 -19.57 13.19
CA ALA A 70 -1.11 -19.77 12.86
C ALA A 70 -0.30 -18.45 12.74
N GLY A 71 -0.88 -17.30 13.11
CA GLY A 71 -0.23 -15.99 13.01
C GLY A 71 -1.02 -14.98 12.18
N LEU A 72 -0.32 -14.10 11.46
CA LEU A 72 -0.96 -13.05 10.66
C LEU A 72 -1.60 -13.62 9.39
N GLU A 73 -2.91 -13.43 9.24
CA GLU A 73 -3.67 -13.80 8.04
C GLU A 73 -4.01 -12.54 7.22
N ALA A 74 -3.81 -12.63 5.91
CA ALA A 74 -4.13 -11.58 4.96
C ALA A 74 -5.31 -12.01 4.07
N LEU A 75 -6.49 -11.42 4.26
CA LEU A 75 -7.65 -11.64 3.40
C LEU A 75 -7.67 -10.60 2.27
N ARG A 76 -7.44 -11.08 1.05
CA ARG A 76 -7.58 -10.26 -0.16
C ARG A 76 -9.03 -10.15 -0.58
N ILE A 77 -9.51 -8.91 -0.73
CA ILE A 77 -10.84 -8.61 -1.22
C ILE A 77 -10.72 -8.17 -2.69
N PRO A 78 -11.32 -8.91 -3.64
CA PRO A 78 -11.32 -8.51 -5.03
C PRO A 78 -11.91 -7.11 -5.21
N ARG A 79 -11.21 -6.24 -5.96
CA ARG A 79 -11.62 -4.84 -6.18
C ARG A 79 -13.03 -4.70 -6.81
N ASP A 80 -13.45 -5.72 -7.54
CA ASP A 80 -14.73 -5.78 -8.24
C ASP A 80 -15.85 -6.45 -7.41
N THR A 81 -15.59 -6.77 -6.13
CA THR A 81 -16.61 -7.27 -5.19
C THR A 81 -17.80 -6.32 -5.17
N LEU A 82 -19.00 -6.86 -5.42
CA LEU A 82 -20.25 -6.10 -5.35
C LEU A 82 -20.66 -5.91 -3.89
N VAL A 83 -20.96 -4.68 -3.53
CA VAL A 83 -21.40 -4.24 -2.20
C VAL A 83 -22.59 -3.31 -2.34
N SER A 84 -23.46 -3.33 -1.34
CA SER A 84 -24.58 -2.39 -1.25
C SER A 84 -24.21 -1.23 -0.32
N TRP A 85 -24.26 -0.02 -0.83
CA TRP A 85 -24.04 1.21 -0.06
C TRP A 85 -25.16 2.22 -0.37
N ASP A 86 -25.80 2.77 0.66
CA ASP A 86 -26.96 3.66 0.55
C ASP A 86 -28.08 3.13 -0.38
N GLY A 87 -28.34 1.82 -0.31
CA GLY A 87 -29.38 1.15 -1.09
C GLY A 87 -29.05 0.98 -2.58
N LYS A 88 -27.79 1.21 -2.99
CA LYS A 88 -27.32 0.99 -4.36
C LYS A 88 -26.20 -0.03 -4.39
N GLU A 89 -26.27 -0.96 -5.33
CA GLU A 89 -25.19 -1.90 -5.59
C GLU A 89 -24.07 -1.23 -6.40
N MET A 90 -22.82 -1.49 -5.99
CA MET A 90 -21.64 -1.05 -6.72
C MET A 90 -20.42 -1.89 -6.39
N LYS A 91 -19.36 -1.73 -7.18
CA LYS A 91 -18.06 -2.33 -6.91
C LYS A 91 -17.37 -1.64 -5.74
N ILE A 92 -16.77 -2.42 -4.85
CA ILE A 92 -16.11 -1.95 -3.63
C ILE A 92 -14.97 -0.96 -3.92
N ASN A 93 -14.26 -1.11 -5.04
CA ASN A 93 -13.16 -0.22 -5.44
C ASN A 93 -13.55 1.25 -5.67
N ALA A 94 -14.85 1.54 -5.81
CA ALA A 94 -15.36 2.89 -5.97
C ALA A 94 -15.63 3.57 -4.62
N LEU A 95 -15.73 2.83 -3.52
CA LEU A 95 -16.20 3.37 -2.24
C LEU A 95 -15.26 4.41 -1.66
N LEU A 96 -13.96 4.11 -1.61
CA LEU A 96 -12.98 5.00 -0.97
C LEU A 96 -13.02 6.40 -1.59
N ASN A 97 -13.04 6.48 -2.93
CA ASN A 97 -12.99 7.76 -3.62
C ASN A 97 -14.35 8.48 -3.69
N ARG A 98 -15.46 7.74 -3.67
CA ARG A 98 -16.81 8.34 -3.78
C ARG A 98 -17.43 8.70 -2.44
N PHE A 99 -17.16 7.90 -1.40
CA PHE A 99 -17.83 7.97 -0.10
C PHE A 99 -16.85 8.01 1.08
N GLY A 100 -15.54 7.96 0.80
CA GLY A 100 -14.51 8.07 1.82
C GLY A 100 -14.19 6.74 2.51
N ILE A 101 -13.25 6.83 3.47
CA ILE A 101 -12.70 5.66 4.17
C ILE A 101 -13.75 4.94 5.02
N GLU A 102 -14.69 5.66 5.65
CA GLU A 102 -15.70 5.03 6.52
C GLU A 102 -16.65 4.13 5.73
N ALA A 103 -16.99 4.49 4.48
CA ALA A 103 -17.78 3.62 3.61
C ALA A 103 -17.04 2.35 3.22
N MET A 104 -15.75 2.48 2.90
CA MET A 104 -14.88 1.35 2.63
C MET A 104 -14.78 0.42 3.85
N LYS A 105 -14.48 0.97 5.03
CA LYS A 105 -14.37 0.21 6.29
C LYS A 105 -15.62 -0.60 6.56
N LYS A 106 -16.80 0.04 6.62
CA LYS A 106 -18.06 -0.65 6.92
C LYS A 106 -18.38 -1.76 5.91
N SER A 107 -18.08 -1.53 4.63
CA SER A 107 -18.29 -2.55 3.60
C SER A 107 -17.35 -3.75 3.81
N VAL A 108 -16.08 -3.50 4.16
CA VAL A 108 -15.12 -4.56 4.46
C VAL A 108 -15.47 -5.30 5.76
N GLU A 109 -15.90 -4.60 6.81
CA GLU A 109 -16.38 -5.20 8.07
C GLU A 109 -17.52 -6.19 7.82
N SER A 110 -18.43 -5.85 6.89
CA SER A 110 -19.52 -6.74 6.50
C SER A 110 -19.08 -8.03 5.80
N ILE A 111 -17.92 -7.99 5.11
CA ILE A 111 -17.31 -9.12 4.40
C ILE A 111 -16.49 -9.97 5.38
N VAL A 112 -15.59 -9.33 6.14
CA VAL A 112 -14.64 -9.99 7.05
C VAL A 112 -15.33 -10.51 8.31
N LYS A 113 -16.50 -9.96 8.67
CA LYS A 113 -17.21 -10.21 9.93
C LYS A 113 -16.34 -9.87 11.15
N GLY A 114 -15.67 -8.73 11.08
CA GLY A 114 -14.85 -8.19 12.17
C GLY A 114 -14.85 -6.67 12.18
N SER A 115 -14.29 -6.07 13.23
CA SER A 115 -14.18 -4.61 13.37
C SER A 115 -12.86 -4.09 12.79
N CYS A 116 -12.92 -3.02 12.00
CA CYS A 116 -11.72 -2.40 11.43
C CYS A 116 -11.08 -1.47 12.47
N PHE A 117 -9.97 -1.88 13.10
CA PHE A 117 -9.32 -1.10 14.16
C PHE A 117 -8.29 -0.07 13.66
N GLY A 118 -7.89 -0.18 12.40
CA GLY A 118 -6.95 0.73 11.76
C GLY A 118 -6.93 0.55 10.24
N TYR A 119 -6.38 1.54 9.53
CA TYR A 119 -6.21 1.44 8.09
C TYR A 119 -4.98 2.19 7.60
N MET A 120 -4.48 1.81 6.43
CA MET A 120 -3.45 2.51 5.70
C MET A 120 -3.84 2.57 4.22
N VAL A 121 -3.73 3.76 3.63
CA VAL A 121 -3.93 3.98 2.19
C VAL A 121 -2.56 4.20 1.56
N LEU A 122 -2.15 3.26 0.73
CA LEU A 122 -0.94 3.32 -0.07
C LEU A 122 -1.29 3.88 -1.45
N ASP A 123 -0.77 5.05 -1.77
CA ASP A 123 -0.61 5.43 -3.16
C ASP A 123 0.77 4.99 -3.66
N TYR A 124 0.96 5.03 -4.98
CA TYR A 124 2.27 4.73 -5.58
C TYR A 124 3.41 5.58 -5.01
N SER A 125 3.13 6.83 -4.61
CA SER A 125 4.12 7.71 -4.00
C SER A 125 4.52 7.27 -2.58
N THR A 126 3.64 6.53 -1.90
CA THR A 126 3.84 6.00 -0.55
C THR A 126 4.68 4.73 -0.61
N VAL A 127 4.47 3.86 -1.60
CA VAL A 127 5.31 2.67 -1.83
C VAL A 127 6.75 3.07 -2.13
N VAL A 128 6.96 4.07 -3.01
CA VAL A 128 8.27 4.65 -3.32
C VAL A 128 8.99 5.09 -2.03
N LYS A 129 8.32 5.91 -1.20
CA LYS A 129 8.89 6.41 0.06
C LYS A 129 9.14 5.32 1.10
N LEU A 130 8.33 4.27 1.11
CA LEU A 130 8.50 3.13 2.01
C LEU A 130 9.76 2.34 1.64
N THR A 131 10.01 2.09 0.35
CA THR A 131 11.25 1.42 -0.07
C THR A 131 12.51 2.25 0.18
N ASP A 132 12.41 3.58 0.08
CA ASP A 132 13.53 4.47 0.46
C ASP A 132 13.88 4.34 1.95
N PHE A 133 12.92 3.93 2.79
CA PHE A 133 13.10 3.80 4.24
C PHE A 133 13.43 2.38 4.70
N VAL A 134 12.82 1.37 4.09
CA VAL A 134 12.93 -0.06 4.48
C VAL A 134 14.03 -0.78 3.69
N GLY A 135 14.35 -0.32 2.48
CA GLY A 135 15.29 -0.95 1.56
C GLY A 135 14.61 -1.46 0.28
N PRO A 136 15.42 -1.86 -0.73
CA PRO A 136 14.91 -2.38 -1.99
C PRO A 136 14.26 -3.76 -1.84
N VAL A 137 13.27 -4.06 -2.67
CA VAL A 137 12.57 -5.35 -2.72
C VAL A 137 13.19 -6.24 -3.79
N GLU A 138 13.51 -7.49 -3.46
CA GLU A 138 13.98 -8.47 -4.44
C GLU A 138 12.82 -8.95 -5.31
N VAL A 139 13.00 -8.91 -6.63
CA VAL A 139 11.99 -9.26 -7.62
C VAL A 139 12.64 -10.08 -8.73
N GLU A 140 12.03 -11.21 -9.09
CA GLU A 140 12.43 -12.01 -10.25
C GLU A 140 11.62 -11.62 -11.49
N ILE A 141 12.30 -11.07 -12.48
CA ILE A 141 11.73 -10.70 -13.78
C ILE A 141 12.01 -11.84 -14.75
N THR A 142 10.96 -12.53 -15.18
CA THR A 142 11.09 -13.71 -16.07
C THR A 142 10.98 -13.38 -17.56
N LYS A 143 10.53 -12.17 -17.90
CA LYS A 143 10.33 -11.70 -19.28
C LYS A 143 10.80 -10.25 -19.41
N PRO A 144 11.35 -9.86 -20.57
CA PRO A 144 11.78 -8.48 -20.78
C PRO A 144 10.59 -7.51 -20.66
N MET A 145 10.83 -6.41 -19.98
CA MET A 145 9.88 -5.31 -19.75
C MET A 145 10.49 -4.03 -20.31
N HIS A 146 10.06 -3.61 -21.49
CA HIS A 146 10.50 -2.36 -22.11
C HIS A 146 9.30 -1.49 -22.44
N TYR A 147 9.24 -0.30 -21.84
CA TYR A 147 8.16 0.65 -22.08
C TYR A 147 8.62 2.07 -21.78
N ASP A 148 8.46 2.94 -22.77
CA ASP A 148 8.70 4.37 -22.65
C ASP A 148 7.39 5.13 -22.83
N ASP A 149 7.05 5.93 -21.83
CA ASP A 149 5.97 6.91 -21.90
C ASP A 149 6.52 8.29 -21.54
N TYR A 150 6.85 9.03 -22.59
CA TYR A 150 7.36 10.39 -22.49
C TYR A 150 6.32 11.40 -21.97
N GLN A 151 5.01 11.09 -22.05
CA GLN A 151 3.97 11.96 -21.50
C GLN A 151 3.89 11.84 -19.98
N GLN A 152 4.17 10.66 -19.44
CA GLN A 152 4.20 10.39 -18.01
C GLN A 152 5.61 10.34 -17.41
N ASN A 153 6.65 10.61 -18.22
CA ASN A 153 8.07 10.48 -17.86
C ASN A 153 8.38 9.13 -17.20
N LEU A 154 7.82 8.06 -17.77
CA LEU A 154 7.92 6.69 -17.27
C LEU A 154 8.77 5.87 -18.25
N HIS A 155 9.93 5.46 -17.79
CA HIS A 155 10.91 4.68 -18.56
C HIS A 155 11.16 3.37 -17.83
N ILE A 156 10.72 2.27 -18.41
CA ILE A 156 10.81 0.92 -17.84
C ILE A 156 11.68 0.10 -18.77
N HIS A 157 12.84 -0.35 -18.29
CA HIS A 157 13.72 -1.24 -19.04
C HIS A 157 14.31 -2.29 -18.10
N PHE A 158 13.69 -3.46 -18.08
CA PHE A 158 14.19 -4.62 -17.36
C PHE A 158 14.36 -5.79 -18.32
N ASP A 159 15.54 -6.39 -18.31
CA ASP A 159 15.75 -7.70 -18.92
C ASP A 159 15.35 -8.80 -17.92
N PRO A 160 15.23 -10.07 -18.35
CA PRO A 160 15.04 -11.15 -17.40
C PRO A 160 16.19 -11.27 -16.39
N GLY A 161 15.87 -11.36 -15.10
CA GLY A 161 16.85 -11.45 -14.02
C GLY A 161 16.27 -11.15 -12.64
N ILE A 162 17.11 -11.24 -11.61
CA ILE A 162 16.77 -10.86 -10.23
C ILE A 162 17.20 -9.41 -10.01
N TYR A 163 16.27 -8.57 -9.56
CA TYR A 163 16.48 -7.15 -9.32
C TYR A 163 16.14 -6.79 -7.88
N HIS A 164 16.87 -5.81 -7.34
CA HIS A 164 16.57 -5.19 -6.05
C HIS A 164 15.97 -3.82 -6.34
N LEU A 165 14.64 -3.76 -6.45
CA LEU A 165 13.91 -2.59 -6.91
C LEU A 165 13.52 -1.67 -5.75
N ALA A 166 13.78 -0.37 -5.92
CA ALA A 166 13.32 0.67 -5.01
C ALA A 166 12.78 1.87 -5.80
N GLY A 167 11.99 2.70 -5.13
CA GLY A 167 11.53 3.98 -5.65
C GLY A 167 10.87 3.89 -7.04
N ASN A 168 11.34 4.70 -7.98
CA ASN A 168 10.76 4.81 -9.32
C ASN A 168 10.89 3.53 -10.16
N GLU A 169 11.93 2.72 -9.92
CA GLU A 169 12.13 1.45 -10.64
C GLU A 169 11.09 0.41 -10.20
N LEU A 170 10.85 0.30 -8.89
CA LEU A 170 9.78 -0.54 -8.35
C LEU A 170 8.40 -0.05 -8.82
N LEU A 171 8.20 1.27 -8.86
CA LEU A 171 6.97 1.85 -9.38
C LEU A 171 6.75 1.50 -10.86
N GLY A 172 7.82 1.55 -11.67
CA GLY A 172 7.78 1.12 -13.06
C GLY A 172 7.40 -0.35 -13.19
N TYR A 173 8.04 -1.22 -12.42
CA TYR A 173 7.71 -2.65 -12.37
C TYR A 173 6.23 -2.91 -12.02
N LEU A 174 5.71 -2.26 -10.97
CA LEU A 174 4.32 -2.40 -10.53
C LEU A 174 3.29 -1.86 -11.54
N ARG A 175 3.68 -0.88 -12.37
CA ARG A 175 2.79 -0.24 -13.36
C ARG A 175 2.89 -0.84 -14.77
N TYR A 176 3.82 -1.76 -15.03
CA TYR A 176 4.01 -2.36 -16.34
C TYR A 176 2.79 -3.20 -16.75
N ARG A 177 2.20 -2.87 -17.91
CA ARG A 177 0.99 -3.51 -18.49
C ARG A 177 1.16 -3.97 -19.94
N TYR A 178 2.37 -3.84 -20.50
CA TYR A 178 2.62 -4.04 -21.94
C TYR A 178 3.00 -5.48 -22.32
N ASP A 179 2.82 -6.44 -21.41
CA ASP A 179 2.95 -7.85 -21.70
C ASP A 179 1.64 -8.46 -22.20
N ALA A 180 1.73 -9.60 -22.90
CA ALA A 180 0.58 -10.35 -23.43
C ALA A 180 -0.46 -10.76 -22.36
N SER A 181 -0.12 -10.65 -21.07
CA SER A 181 -0.97 -10.95 -19.92
C SER A 181 -1.75 -9.73 -19.40
N GLY A 182 -1.47 -8.51 -19.88
CA GLY A 182 -2.20 -7.28 -19.54
C GLY A 182 -2.47 -7.10 -18.03
N ASP A 183 -3.75 -7.05 -17.65
CA ASP A 183 -4.19 -6.86 -16.26
C ASP A 183 -3.89 -8.05 -15.33
N ILE A 184 -3.75 -9.27 -15.87
CA ILE A 184 -3.40 -10.47 -15.09
C ILE A 184 -1.93 -10.38 -14.64
N GLY A 185 -1.03 -10.01 -15.56
CA GLY A 185 0.39 -9.82 -15.25
C GLY A 185 0.60 -8.75 -14.17
N ARG A 186 -0.18 -7.66 -14.20
CA ARG A 186 -0.16 -6.63 -13.16
C ARG A 186 -0.58 -7.14 -11.78
N ILE A 187 -1.60 -8.00 -11.72
CA ILE A 187 -2.08 -8.58 -10.45
C ILE A 187 -1.03 -9.49 -9.83
N ASP A 188 -0.29 -10.26 -10.64
CA ASP A 188 0.74 -11.17 -10.15
C ASP A 188 1.96 -10.40 -9.65
N ARG A 189 2.42 -9.37 -10.37
CA ARG A 189 3.51 -8.49 -9.90
C ARG A 189 3.18 -7.78 -8.58
N GLN A 190 1.92 -7.39 -8.40
CA GLN A 190 1.46 -6.82 -7.13
C GLN A 190 1.49 -7.84 -6.00
N LYS A 191 1.35 -9.15 -6.27
CA LYS A 191 1.54 -10.18 -5.25
C LYS A 191 3.02 -10.38 -4.93
N ASP A 192 3.91 -10.31 -5.92
CA ASP A 192 5.34 -10.58 -5.72
C ASP A 192 6.02 -9.55 -4.81
N VAL A 193 5.51 -8.31 -4.78
CA VAL A 193 6.08 -7.19 -4.01
C VAL A 193 5.47 -7.06 -2.61
N MET A 194 4.31 -7.67 -2.35
CA MET A 194 3.53 -7.51 -1.11
C MET A 194 3.70 -8.70 -0.16
#